data_AF-A0A959QZL7-F1
#
_entry.id   AF-A0A959QZL7-F1
#
_cell.length_a   1.000
_cell.length_b   1.000
_cell.length_c   1.000
_cell.angle_alpha   90.00
_cell.angle_beta   90.00
_cell.angle_gamma   90.00
#
_symmetry.space_group_name_H-M   'P 1'
#
loop_
_entity.id
_entity.type
_entity.pdbx_description
1 polymer ?
#
loop_
_entity_poly.entity_id
_entity_poly.type
_entity_poly.pdbx_seq_one_letter_code
_entity_poly.pdbx_strand_id
1 'polypeptide(L)'
;INIDATKKLRKGELFYGAEYVYNKVGSTGSETNINTNVTTPAVSRYPDGSTWSTTGIYGSYKVNILPVFTLTGGLRYSYNTLNASFDTSFIKFPYQEAKIKDGAFTGNLGLVYRPHETWQINGNISTGYRMPNVDDIGKLFESSPGNITVPNPNLKPEYAWNFEVGIVKNIQQKLRVELNGFHTILTDAIVKRPTTFNGQDSIIFDGVNSRVEALQNVAKATVWGFQASAEYYFIKNLSIQTHANWIKGKETDEN
;
A
#
# COMPACT_ATOMS: atom_id res chain seq x y z
N ILE A 1 -17.78 6.54 0.19
CA ILE A 1 -18.33 7.83 -0.28
C ILE A 1 -17.15 8.72 -0.60
N ASN A 2 -17.19 9.39 -1.74
CA ASN A 2 -16.16 10.34 -2.15
C ASN A 2 -16.84 11.58 -2.74
N ILE A 3 -16.31 12.77 -2.42
CA ILE A 3 -16.71 14.05 -3.00
C ILE A 3 -15.46 14.75 -3.51
N ASP A 4 -15.46 15.09 -4.80
CA ASP A 4 -14.40 15.82 -5.47
C ASP A 4 -14.94 17.10 -6.10
N ALA A 5 -14.16 18.19 -6.00
CA ALA A 5 -14.46 19.46 -6.62
C ALA A 5 -13.21 20.05 -7.29
N THR A 6 -13.44 20.80 -8.36
CA THR A 6 -12.40 21.54 -9.08
C THR A 6 -12.80 23.00 -9.22
N LYS A 7 -11.88 23.91 -8.91
CA LYS A 7 -12.06 25.34 -9.04
C LYS A 7 -10.95 25.92 -9.90
N LYS A 8 -11.33 26.47 -11.07
CA LYS A 8 -10.43 27.28 -11.90
C LYS A 8 -10.22 28.63 -11.24
N LEU A 9 -8.97 28.99 -11.00
CA LEU A 9 -8.52 30.26 -10.46
C LEU A 9 -7.73 31.00 -11.55
N ARG A 10 -7.54 32.32 -11.38
CA ARG A 10 -6.84 33.15 -12.38
C ARG A 10 -5.43 32.65 -12.72
N LYS A 11 -4.72 32.06 -11.75
CA LYS A 11 -3.33 31.60 -11.89
C LYS A 11 -3.18 30.08 -11.80
N GLY A 12 -4.26 29.30 -11.83
CA GLY A 12 -4.14 27.85 -11.67
C GLY A 12 -5.46 27.16 -11.40
N GLU A 13 -5.38 25.90 -11.02
CA GLU A 13 -6.53 25.04 -10.74
C GLU A 13 -6.37 24.43 -9.35
N LEU A 14 -7.40 24.59 -8.52
CA LEU A 14 -7.51 23.98 -7.21
C LEU A 14 -8.41 22.74 -7.31
N PHE A 15 -7.91 21.61 -6.86
CA PHE A 15 -8.66 20.37 -6.68
C PHE A 15 -8.78 20.12 -5.19
N TYR A 16 -9.94 19.70 -4.72
CA TYR A 16 -10.15 19.41 -3.30
C TYR A 16 -11.30 18.44 -3.13
N GLY A 17 -11.25 17.68 -2.05
CA GLY A 17 -12.25 16.66 -1.80
C GLY A 17 -12.14 16.05 -0.42
N ALA A 18 -13.10 15.18 -0.16
CA ALA A 18 -13.16 14.38 1.04
C ALA A 18 -13.65 12.97 0.71
N GLU A 19 -13.17 12.02 1.49
CA GLU A 19 -13.45 10.61 1.30
C GLU A 19 -13.77 9.93 2.63
N TYR A 20 -14.69 8.98 2.58
CA TYR A 20 -14.96 8.05 3.68
C TYR A 20 -15.16 6.65 3.12
N VAL A 21 -14.38 5.69 3.63
CA VAL A 21 -14.51 4.26 3.31
C VAL A 21 -14.75 3.51 4.60
N TYR A 22 -15.70 2.58 4.57
CA TYR A 22 -16.00 1.68 5.68
C TYR A 22 -16.13 0.26 5.14
N ASN A 23 -15.39 -0.66 5.76
CA ASN A 23 -15.36 -2.07 5.46
C ASN A 23 -15.72 -2.86 6.72
N LYS A 24 -16.52 -3.91 6.56
CA LYS A 24 -16.80 -4.91 7.59
C LYS A 24 -16.46 -6.28 7.04
N VAL A 25 -15.72 -7.05 7.82
CA VAL A 25 -15.30 -8.42 7.47
C VAL A 25 -16.37 -9.40 7.96
N GLY A 26 -16.72 -10.35 7.10
CA GLY A 26 -17.42 -11.58 7.47
C GLY A 26 -16.47 -12.76 7.29
N SER A 27 -16.26 -13.58 8.32
CA SER A 27 -15.37 -14.74 8.27
C SER A 27 -15.88 -15.88 9.13
N THR A 28 -16.02 -17.07 8.53
CA THR A 28 -16.45 -18.29 9.22
C THR A 28 -15.47 -19.42 8.88
N GLY A 29 -15.17 -20.29 9.85
CA GLY A 29 -14.37 -21.49 9.65
C GLY A 29 -15.19 -22.77 9.85
N SER A 30 -14.93 -23.78 9.04
CA SER A 30 -15.56 -25.11 9.18
C SER A 30 -14.66 -26.21 8.63
N GLU A 31 -14.69 -27.37 9.27
CA GLU A 31 -14.03 -28.60 8.81
C GLU A 31 -15.08 -29.61 8.39
N THR A 32 -14.84 -30.35 7.31
CA THR A 32 -15.72 -31.43 6.87
C THR A 32 -14.94 -32.71 6.72
N ASN A 33 -15.38 -33.76 7.41
CA ASN A 33 -14.79 -35.08 7.30
C ASN A 33 -15.20 -35.73 5.97
N ILE A 34 -14.23 -36.00 5.09
CA ILE A 34 -14.49 -36.54 3.73
C ILE A 34 -15.04 -37.98 3.71
N ASN A 35 -14.89 -38.73 4.80
CA ASN A 35 -15.39 -40.10 4.91
C ASN A 35 -16.83 -40.14 5.46
N THR A 36 -17.18 -39.22 6.36
CA THR A 36 -18.49 -39.21 7.05
C THR A 36 -19.44 -38.10 6.59
N ASN A 37 -18.94 -37.11 5.85
CA ASN A 37 -19.63 -35.86 5.47
C ASN A 37 -20.16 -35.04 6.66
N VAL A 38 -19.64 -35.27 7.86
CA VAL A 38 -19.97 -34.44 9.03
C VAL A 38 -19.15 -33.15 8.98
N THR A 39 -19.81 -32.01 9.12
CA THR A 39 -19.19 -30.67 9.18
C THR A 39 -19.24 -30.13 10.61
N THR A 40 -18.12 -29.63 11.11
CA THR A 40 -18.00 -28.97 12.41
C THR A 40 -17.44 -27.56 12.27
N PRO A 41 -17.82 -26.61 13.14
CA PRO A 41 -17.18 -25.30 13.20
C PRO A 41 -15.67 -25.43 13.45
N ALA A 42 -14.89 -24.56 12.83
CA ALA A 42 -13.45 -24.46 12.99
C ALA A 42 -13.02 -23.00 13.09
N VAL A 43 -11.77 -22.76 13.43
CA VAL A 43 -11.24 -21.39 13.54
C VAL A 43 -11.34 -20.66 12.20
N SER A 44 -11.84 -19.43 12.22
CA SER A 44 -11.86 -18.58 11.02
C SER A 44 -10.48 -17.95 10.80
N ARG A 45 -10.16 -17.66 9.53
CA ARG A 45 -8.88 -17.03 9.16
C ARG A 45 -8.74 -15.60 9.66
N TYR A 46 -9.86 -14.88 9.72
CA TYR A 46 -9.95 -13.50 10.16
C TYR A 46 -10.92 -13.37 11.33
N PRO A 47 -10.75 -12.38 12.21
CA PRO A 47 -11.69 -12.16 13.29
C PRO A 47 -13.01 -11.64 12.69
N ASP A 48 -14.07 -12.42 12.85
CA ASP A 48 -15.38 -12.09 12.28
C ASP A 48 -15.93 -10.77 12.82
N GLY A 49 -16.67 -10.04 11.99
CA GLY A 49 -17.26 -8.76 12.36
C GLY A 49 -16.27 -7.61 12.49
N SER A 50 -14.97 -7.83 12.19
CA SER A 50 -13.96 -6.77 12.19
C SER A 50 -14.35 -5.61 11.28
N THR A 51 -14.05 -4.40 11.72
CA THR A 51 -14.34 -3.15 11.00
C THR A 51 -13.05 -2.42 10.67
N TRP A 52 -12.99 -1.83 9.49
CA TRP A 52 -11.92 -0.93 9.07
C TRP A 52 -12.52 0.27 8.36
N SER A 53 -12.09 1.48 8.70
CA SER A 53 -12.50 2.68 7.98
C SER A 53 -11.38 3.69 7.85
N THR A 54 -11.45 4.48 6.78
CA THR A 54 -10.59 5.64 6.55
C THR A 54 -11.45 6.84 6.20
N THR A 55 -11.10 7.99 6.78
CA THR A 55 -11.63 9.31 6.41
C THR A 55 -10.49 10.16 5.91
N GLY A 56 -10.65 10.82 4.77
CA GLY A 56 -9.64 11.68 4.18
C GLY A 56 -10.19 13.04 3.81
N ILE A 57 -9.38 14.08 3.98
CA ILE A 57 -9.61 15.40 3.40
C ILE A 57 -8.34 15.79 2.65
N TYR A 58 -8.49 16.27 1.42
CA TYR A 58 -7.36 16.56 0.55
C TYR A 58 -7.58 17.80 -0.30
N GLY A 59 -6.46 18.40 -0.70
CA GLY A 59 -6.41 19.48 -1.65
C GLY A 59 -5.12 19.45 -2.45
N SER A 60 -5.18 19.83 -3.72
CA SER A 60 -4.02 20.04 -4.56
C SER A 60 -4.20 21.26 -5.44
N TYR A 61 -3.09 21.91 -5.76
CA TYR A 61 -3.06 23.11 -6.58
C TYR A 61 -2.06 22.92 -7.72
N LYS A 62 -2.51 23.22 -8.94
CA LYS A 62 -1.71 23.19 -10.16
C LYS A 62 -1.61 24.59 -10.73
N VAL A 63 -0.39 25.04 -11.03
CA VAL A 63 -0.12 26.37 -11.58
C VAL A 63 0.97 26.32 -12.63
N ASN A 64 0.76 27.01 -13.75
CA ASN A 64 1.84 27.35 -14.67
C ASN A 64 2.53 28.61 -14.15
N ILE A 65 3.65 28.45 -13.44
CA ILE A 65 4.42 29.57 -12.89
C ILE A 65 5.13 30.35 -14.00
N LEU A 66 5.53 29.67 -15.07
CA LEU A 66 6.07 30.21 -16.32
C LEU A 66 5.52 29.37 -17.49
N PRO A 67 5.59 29.84 -18.76
CA PRO A 67 5.10 29.06 -19.91
C PRO A 67 5.73 27.67 -20.02
N VAL A 68 6.98 27.53 -19.56
CA VAL A 68 7.75 26.28 -19.60
C VAL A 68 7.70 25.50 -18.29
N PHE A 69 7.11 26.04 -17.21
CA PHE A 69 7.10 25.38 -15.89
C PHE A 69 5.68 25.25 -15.33
N THR A 70 5.27 24.01 -15.08
CA THR A 70 4.04 23.68 -14.34
C THR A 70 4.43 23.11 -12.97
N LEU A 71 3.94 23.72 -11.90
CA LEU A 71 4.09 23.23 -10.53
C LEU A 71 2.76 22.63 -10.07
N THR A 72 2.82 21.49 -9.39
CA THR A 72 1.70 20.86 -8.71
C THR A 72 2.10 20.58 -7.26
N GLY A 73 1.25 20.92 -6.31
CA GLY A 73 1.44 20.56 -4.91
C GLY A 73 0.15 20.04 -4.31
N GLY A 74 0.23 19.03 -3.46
CA GLY A 74 -0.94 18.45 -2.81
C GLY A 74 -0.68 18.05 -1.37
N LEU A 75 -1.73 18.08 -0.57
CA LEU A 75 -1.75 17.63 0.81
C LEU A 75 -3.03 16.85 1.08
N ARG A 76 -2.91 15.77 1.86
CA ARG A 76 -4.04 14.98 2.36
C ARG A 76 -3.82 14.70 3.84
N TYR A 77 -4.87 14.87 4.63
CA TYR A 77 -4.96 14.27 5.96
C TYR A 77 -5.83 13.02 5.88
N SER A 78 -5.37 11.91 6.44
CA SER A 78 -6.15 10.67 6.55
C SER A 78 -6.26 10.26 8.01
N TYR A 79 -7.43 9.81 8.43
CA TYR A 79 -7.70 9.26 9.76
C TYR A 79 -8.36 7.89 9.63
N ASN A 80 -7.73 6.88 10.22
CA ASN A 80 -8.08 5.48 10.05
C ASN A 80 -8.43 4.85 11.38
N THR A 81 -9.39 3.93 11.35
CA THR A 81 -9.80 3.15 12.51
C THR A 81 -9.96 1.69 12.13
N LEU A 82 -9.45 0.79 12.96
CA LEU A 82 -9.65 -0.64 12.86
C LEU A 82 -10.11 -1.17 14.22
N ASN A 83 -11.13 -2.02 14.21
CA ASN A 83 -11.54 -2.80 15.38
C ASN A 83 -11.70 -4.26 14.96
N ALA A 84 -11.05 -5.16 15.67
CA ALA A 84 -11.17 -6.60 15.50
C ALA A 84 -11.31 -7.26 16.87
N SER A 85 -12.22 -8.23 17.01
CA SER A 85 -12.42 -9.00 18.23
C SER A 85 -12.10 -10.47 17.96
N PHE A 86 -11.21 -11.05 18.76
CA PHE A 86 -10.73 -12.41 18.53
C PHE A 86 -11.61 -13.43 19.26
N ASP A 87 -12.13 -14.40 18.53
CA ASP A 87 -12.86 -15.52 19.12
C ASP A 87 -11.89 -16.47 19.83
N THR A 88 -12.11 -16.69 21.12
CA THR A 88 -11.26 -17.55 21.96
C THR A 88 -11.82 -18.96 22.18
N SER A 89 -12.85 -19.33 21.42
CA SER A 89 -13.51 -20.65 21.49
C SER A 89 -12.57 -21.77 21.02
N PHE A 90 -11.77 -21.52 19.99
CA PHE A 90 -10.84 -22.50 19.41
C PHE A 90 -9.40 -22.30 19.86
N ILE A 91 -8.96 -21.04 20.01
CA ILE A 91 -7.57 -20.70 20.37
C ILE A 91 -7.56 -19.69 21.49
N LYS A 92 -6.71 -19.91 22.51
CA LYS A 92 -6.52 -18.98 23.61
C LYS A 92 -5.51 -17.91 23.23
N PHE A 93 -5.98 -16.85 22.59
CA PHE A 93 -5.19 -15.66 22.29
C PHE A 93 -4.77 -14.93 23.58
N PRO A 94 -3.54 -14.39 23.65
CA PRO A 94 -3.10 -13.53 24.77
C PRO A 94 -3.75 -12.13 24.75
N TYR A 95 -4.60 -11.85 23.77
CA TYR A 95 -5.32 -10.60 23.55
C TYR A 95 -6.77 -10.90 23.14
N GLN A 96 -7.68 -10.00 23.48
CA GLN A 96 -9.12 -10.15 23.18
C GLN A 96 -9.54 -9.34 21.95
N GLU A 97 -8.84 -8.24 21.66
CA GLU A 97 -9.16 -7.33 20.58
C GLU A 97 -7.90 -6.68 20.00
N ALA A 98 -8.01 -6.22 18.76
CA ALA A 98 -7.09 -5.27 18.17
C ALA A 98 -7.84 -4.00 17.81
N LYS A 99 -7.37 -2.86 18.35
CA LYS A 99 -7.93 -1.54 18.07
C LYS A 99 -6.81 -0.61 17.65
N ILE A 100 -6.90 -0.08 16.45
CA ILE A 100 -5.98 0.95 15.98
C ILE A 100 -6.78 2.17 15.56
N LYS A 101 -6.33 3.34 16.02
CA LYS A 101 -6.80 4.64 15.59
C LYS A 101 -5.58 5.49 15.31
N ASP A 102 -5.42 5.89 14.07
CA ASP A 102 -4.22 6.62 13.66
C ASP A 102 -4.55 7.59 12.53
N GLY A 103 -3.78 8.66 12.40
CA GLY A 103 -3.94 9.60 11.30
C GLY A 103 -2.64 10.28 10.92
N ALA A 104 -2.51 10.56 9.63
CA ALA A 104 -1.28 11.08 9.06
C ALA A 104 -1.55 12.10 7.96
N PHE A 105 -0.60 13.04 7.83
CA PHE A 105 -0.50 13.91 6.68
C PHE A 105 0.39 13.28 5.61
N THR A 106 -0.10 13.23 4.38
CA THR A 106 0.69 12.90 3.20
C THR A 106 0.66 14.06 2.22
N GLY A 107 1.73 14.22 1.45
CA GLY A 107 1.83 15.33 0.51
C GLY A 107 2.65 14.97 -0.72
N ASN A 108 2.55 15.82 -1.73
CA ASN A 108 3.37 15.72 -2.93
C ASN A 108 3.72 17.12 -3.46
N LEU A 109 4.87 17.18 -4.13
CA LEU A 109 5.31 18.35 -4.89
C LEU A 109 5.92 17.86 -6.21
N GLY A 110 5.31 18.27 -7.31
CA GLY A 110 5.70 17.92 -8.67
C GLY A 110 6.01 19.15 -9.51
N LEU A 111 7.06 19.05 -10.33
CA LEU A 111 7.45 20.07 -11.30
C LEU A 111 7.54 19.44 -12.69
N VAL A 112 6.94 20.10 -13.66
CA VAL A 112 7.08 19.76 -15.08
C VAL A 112 7.74 20.92 -15.81
N TYR A 113 8.89 20.64 -16.42
CA TYR A 113 9.66 21.59 -17.22
C TYR A 113 9.60 21.21 -18.70
N ARG A 114 9.22 22.17 -19.55
CA ARG A 114 9.08 22.02 -21.01
C ARG A 114 9.96 23.06 -21.73
N PRO A 115 11.29 22.85 -21.80
CA PRO A 115 12.19 23.81 -22.45
C PRO A 115 11.88 24.04 -23.93
N HIS A 116 11.30 23.03 -24.57
CA HIS A 116 10.87 23.04 -25.96
C HIS A 116 9.63 22.14 -26.08
N GLU A 117 8.79 22.36 -27.09
CA GLU A 117 7.62 21.53 -27.40
C GLU A 117 7.90 20.02 -27.53
N THR A 118 9.17 19.63 -27.74
CA THR A 118 9.58 18.23 -27.92
C THR A 118 10.12 17.59 -26.65
N TRP A 119 10.40 18.36 -25.61
CA TRP A 119 11.01 17.88 -24.37
C TRP A 119 10.08 18.15 -23.19
N GLN A 120 9.93 17.17 -22.32
CA GLN A 120 9.31 17.33 -21.02
C GLN A 120 10.18 16.63 -19.97
N ILE A 121 10.52 17.34 -18.91
CA ILE A 121 11.25 16.81 -17.77
C ILE A 121 10.34 16.93 -16.55
N ASN A 122 10.17 15.82 -15.83
CA ASN A 122 9.30 15.70 -14.69
C ASN A 122 10.16 15.45 -13.45
N GLY A 123 9.83 16.09 -12.34
CA GLY A 123 10.34 15.74 -11.01
C GLY A 123 9.18 15.67 -10.04
N ASN A 124 9.17 14.68 -9.16
CA ASN A 124 8.15 14.53 -8.13
C ASN A 124 8.77 14.03 -6.82
N ILE A 125 8.35 14.63 -5.72
CA ILE A 125 8.58 14.11 -4.37
C ILE A 125 7.23 13.90 -3.70
N SER A 126 7.04 12.78 -3.02
CA SER A 126 5.80 12.52 -2.30
C SER A 126 6.01 11.67 -1.06
N THR A 127 5.07 11.77 -0.12
CA THR A 127 4.98 10.89 1.04
C THR A 127 3.76 9.97 0.93
N GLY A 128 3.89 8.77 1.47
CA GLY A 128 2.85 7.76 1.56
C GLY A 128 2.64 7.31 3.00
N TYR A 129 1.43 6.85 3.29
CA TYR A 129 1.00 6.35 4.59
C TYR A 129 0.11 5.13 4.35
N ARG A 130 0.45 4.00 4.95
CA ARG A 130 -0.37 2.79 4.91
C ARG A 130 -0.65 2.30 6.32
N MET A 131 -1.89 2.49 6.75
CA MET A 131 -2.42 1.84 7.94
C MET A 131 -2.53 0.33 7.71
N PRO A 132 -2.19 -0.51 8.72
CA PRO A 132 -2.41 -1.95 8.62
C PRO A 132 -3.90 -2.27 8.48
N ASN A 133 -4.23 -3.29 7.69
CA ASN A 133 -5.60 -3.76 7.50
C ASN A 133 -5.92 -4.97 8.42
N VAL A 134 -7.13 -5.53 8.28
CA VAL A 134 -7.56 -6.68 9.09
C VAL A 134 -6.75 -7.96 8.79
N ASP A 135 -6.27 -8.15 7.56
CA ASP A 135 -5.36 -9.26 7.21
C ASP A 135 -3.99 -9.06 7.87
N ASP A 136 -3.48 -7.83 7.92
CA ASP A 136 -2.20 -7.53 8.55
C ASP A 136 -2.23 -7.84 10.07
N ILE A 137 -3.28 -7.38 10.76
CA ILE A 137 -3.38 -7.44 12.22
C ILE A 137 -3.96 -8.75 12.74
N GLY A 138 -5.00 -9.25 12.07
CA GLY A 138 -5.94 -10.21 12.63
C GLY A 138 -5.80 -11.62 12.09
N LYS A 139 -4.95 -11.83 11.08
CA LYS A 139 -4.85 -13.10 10.37
C LYS A 139 -4.25 -14.19 11.25
N LEU A 140 -4.99 -15.28 11.36
CA LEU A 140 -4.47 -16.56 11.78
C LEU A 140 -4.36 -17.46 10.55
N PHE A 141 -3.15 -17.88 10.20
CA PHE A 141 -2.94 -18.64 8.96
C PHE A 141 -1.72 -19.52 9.03
N GLU A 142 -1.88 -20.81 8.74
CA GLU A 142 -0.76 -21.70 8.44
C GLU A 142 -0.20 -21.37 7.05
N SER A 143 0.96 -20.71 6.99
CA SER A 143 1.54 -20.29 5.70
C SER A 143 2.23 -21.42 4.94
N SER A 144 2.63 -22.46 5.66
CA SER A 144 3.19 -23.72 5.15
C SER A 144 3.13 -24.74 6.28
N PRO A 145 3.13 -26.05 5.99
CA PRO A 145 3.21 -27.08 7.02
C PRO A 145 4.34 -26.78 8.01
N GLY A 146 4.00 -26.63 9.30
CA GLY A 146 4.97 -26.32 10.35
C GLY A 146 5.26 -24.83 10.58
N ASN A 147 4.55 -23.90 9.92
CA ASN A 147 4.66 -22.45 10.17
C ASN A 147 3.28 -21.81 10.29
N ILE A 148 2.98 -21.22 11.45
CA ILE A 148 1.75 -20.49 11.71
C ILE A 148 2.00 -19.01 11.90
N THR A 149 1.28 -18.20 11.12
CA THR A 149 1.18 -16.76 11.33
C THR A 149 0.08 -16.48 12.33
N VAL A 150 0.42 -15.81 13.44
CA VAL A 150 -0.51 -15.38 14.48
C VAL A 150 -0.80 -13.88 14.39
N PRO A 151 -1.97 -13.42 14.88
CA PRO A 151 -2.30 -12.01 14.90
C PRO A 151 -1.29 -11.16 15.70
N ASN A 152 -1.10 -9.92 15.27
CA ASN A 152 -0.32 -8.91 15.99
C ASN A 152 -1.14 -7.62 16.17
N PRO A 153 -1.76 -7.40 17.34
CA PRO A 153 -2.56 -6.20 17.60
C PRO A 153 -1.73 -4.92 17.71
N ASN A 154 -0.39 -5.01 17.79
CA ASN A 154 0.51 -3.89 18.03
C ASN A 154 1.13 -3.31 16.75
N LEU A 155 0.67 -3.71 15.57
CA LEU A 155 1.15 -3.15 14.31
C LEU A 155 0.92 -1.64 14.24
N LYS A 156 1.86 -0.95 13.59
CA LYS A 156 1.83 0.48 13.31
C LYS A 156 1.74 0.72 11.81
N PRO A 157 1.34 1.93 11.38
CA PRO A 157 1.37 2.29 9.96
C PRO A 157 2.77 2.29 9.37
N GLU A 158 2.85 1.99 8.08
CA GLU A 158 4.06 2.13 7.26
C GLU A 158 4.11 3.53 6.64
N TYR A 159 5.31 4.09 6.50
CA TYR A 159 5.53 5.40 5.89
C TYR A 159 6.46 5.30 4.70
N ALA A 160 6.13 5.99 3.61
CA ALA A 160 6.93 6.00 2.40
C ALA A 160 7.36 7.42 2.01
N TRP A 161 8.58 7.55 1.50
CA TRP A 161 9.05 8.71 0.75
C TRP A 161 9.39 8.27 -0.67
N ASN A 162 8.82 8.92 -1.68
CA ASN A 162 9.07 8.63 -3.08
C ASN A 162 9.71 9.83 -3.76
N PHE A 163 10.74 9.54 -4.56
CA PHE A 163 11.44 10.50 -5.40
C PHE A 163 11.44 9.97 -6.82
N GLU A 164 10.95 10.77 -7.76
CA GLU A 164 10.82 10.38 -9.17
C GLU A 164 11.36 11.48 -10.08
N VAL A 165 12.06 11.06 -11.12
CA VAL A 165 12.50 11.92 -12.22
C VAL A 165 12.17 11.23 -13.53
N GLY A 166 11.57 11.97 -14.46
CA GLY A 166 11.19 11.49 -15.77
C GLY A 166 11.63 12.42 -16.88
N ILE A 167 11.93 11.87 -18.04
CA ILE A 167 12.18 12.63 -19.26
C ILE A 167 11.37 12.03 -20.40
N VAL A 168 10.72 12.89 -21.17
CA VAL A 168 9.95 12.55 -22.36
C VAL A 168 10.52 13.34 -23.53
N LYS A 169 10.74 12.65 -24.65
CA LYS A 169 11.18 13.22 -25.91
C LYS A 169 10.24 12.80 -27.04
N ASN A 170 9.63 13.79 -27.68
CA ASN A 170 8.86 13.62 -28.91
C ASN A 170 9.71 14.05 -30.12
N ILE A 171 9.87 13.19 -31.12
CA ILE A 171 10.64 13.46 -32.35
C ILE A 171 9.69 13.38 -33.53
N GLN A 172 9.49 14.53 -34.19
CA GLN A 172 8.70 14.66 -35.42
C GLN A 172 7.30 14.04 -35.36
N GLN A 173 6.68 13.98 -34.18
CA GLN A 173 5.40 13.29 -33.94
C GLN A 173 5.38 11.81 -34.37
N LYS A 174 6.55 11.21 -34.63
CA LYS A 174 6.71 9.81 -35.05
C LYS A 174 7.26 8.93 -33.94
N LEU A 175 8.13 9.47 -33.09
CA LEU A 175 8.76 8.72 -32.02
C LEU A 175 8.56 9.46 -30.70
N ARG A 176 8.01 8.77 -29.71
CA ARG A 176 7.91 9.23 -28.32
C ARG A 176 8.72 8.30 -27.45
N VAL A 177 9.75 8.82 -26.80
CA VAL A 177 10.59 8.07 -25.85
C VAL A 177 10.37 8.64 -24.46
N GLU A 178 10.20 7.77 -23.49
CA GLU A 178 10.11 8.11 -22.07
C GLU A 178 11.13 7.30 -21.28
N LEU A 179 11.78 7.95 -20.33
CA LEU A 179 12.65 7.32 -19.36
C LEU A 179 12.32 7.90 -17.98
N ASN A 180 11.98 7.02 -17.05
CA ASN A 180 11.67 7.37 -15.66
C ASN A 180 12.61 6.62 -14.72
N GLY A 181 13.06 7.30 -13.67
CA GLY A 181 13.77 6.71 -12.56
C GLY A 181 13.06 7.05 -11.26
N PHE A 182 13.02 6.10 -10.33
CA PHE A 182 12.39 6.32 -9.04
C PHE A 182 13.20 5.72 -7.89
N HIS A 183 13.02 6.28 -6.71
CA HIS A 183 13.56 5.80 -5.45
C HIS A 183 12.54 5.97 -4.34
N THR A 184 12.20 4.87 -3.68
CA THR A 184 11.26 4.79 -2.57
C THR A 184 11.98 4.33 -1.32
N ILE A 185 11.75 5.03 -0.21
CA ILE A 185 12.19 4.65 1.13
C ILE A 185 10.94 4.35 1.94
N LEU A 186 10.82 3.13 2.47
CA LEU A 186 9.75 2.66 3.33
C LEU A 186 10.30 2.44 4.74
N THR A 187 9.68 3.05 5.75
CA THR A 187 10.00 2.87 7.17
C THR A 187 8.83 2.21 7.89
N ASP A 188 9.13 1.58 9.03
CA ASP A 188 8.17 0.77 9.79
C ASP A 188 7.57 -0.35 8.93
N ALA A 189 8.31 -0.88 7.95
CA ALA A 189 7.80 -1.85 7.00
C ALA A 189 7.31 -3.11 7.74
N ILE A 190 6.11 -3.55 7.38
CA ILE A 190 5.42 -4.67 8.01
C ILE A 190 5.90 -5.96 7.32
N VAL A 191 6.77 -6.69 8.01
CA VAL A 191 7.37 -7.92 7.50
C VAL A 191 7.09 -9.09 8.42
N LYS A 192 7.04 -10.29 7.86
CA LYS A 192 6.86 -11.50 8.65
C LYS A 192 8.18 -11.87 9.33
N ARG A 193 8.14 -12.08 10.64
CA ARG A 193 9.28 -12.55 11.44
C ARG A 193 8.84 -13.56 12.49
N PRO A 194 9.73 -14.46 12.94
CA PRO A 194 9.50 -15.32 14.10
C PRO A 194 9.10 -14.50 15.32
N THR A 195 8.23 -15.05 16.16
CA THR A 195 7.84 -14.43 17.44
C THR A 195 7.45 -15.51 18.46
N THR A 196 6.89 -15.10 19.59
CA THR A 196 6.28 -16.01 20.56
C THR A 196 4.77 -15.79 20.66
N PHE A 197 4.04 -16.87 20.92
CA PHE A 197 2.61 -16.87 21.22
C PHE A 197 2.41 -17.54 22.58
N ASN A 198 1.82 -16.82 23.54
CA ASN A 198 1.77 -17.27 24.95
C ASN A 198 3.16 -17.67 25.53
N GLY A 199 4.22 -17.00 25.08
CA GLY A 199 5.60 -17.26 25.52
C GLY A 199 6.29 -18.44 24.83
N GLN A 200 5.64 -19.09 23.84
CA GLN A 200 6.20 -20.22 23.09
C GLN A 200 6.53 -19.82 21.65
N ASP A 201 7.66 -20.29 21.12
CA ASP A 201 8.09 -20.05 19.73
C ASP A 201 7.45 -21.04 18.73
N SER A 202 6.75 -22.05 19.23
CA SER A 202 6.04 -23.08 18.47
C SER A 202 4.77 -23.49 19.21
N ILE A 203 3.70 -23.81 18.48
CA ILE A 203 2.43 -24.31 19.03
C ILE A 203 1.92 -25.49 18.19
N ILE A 204 1.12 -26.37 18.80
CA ILE A 204 0.38 -27.38 18.04
C ILE A 204 -0.83 -26.70 17.39
N PHE A 205 -0.90 -26.75 16.07
CA PHE A 205 -2.03 -26.28 15.27
C PHE A 205 -2.44 -27.38 14.30
N ASP A 206 -3.72 -27.76 14.31
CA ASP A 206 -4.27 -28.86 13.50
C ASP A 206 -3.45 -30.17 13.58
N GLY A 207 -2.89 -30.45 14.76
CA GLY A 207 -2.09 -31.65 15.03
C GLY A 207 -0.63 -31.59 14.59
N VAL A 208 -0.18 -30.47 14.01
CA VAL A 208 1.21 -30.25 13.58
C VAL A 208 1.88 -29.25 14.54
N ASN A 209 3.12 -29.55 14.96
CA ASN A 209 3.93 -28.58 15.72
C ASN A 209 4.46 -27.50 14.76
N SER A 210 3.97 -26.27 14.92
CA SER A 210 4.19 -25.18 13.99
C SER A 210 4.90 -24.01 14.66
N ARG A 211 5.98 -23.54 14.02
CA ARG A 211 6.72 -22.34 14.44
C ARG A 211 5.83 -21.11 14.34
N VAL A 212 5.88 -20.27 15.35
CA VAL A 212 5.09 -19.04 15.45
C VAL A 212 5.80 -17.89 14.73
N GLU A 213 5.06 -17.26 13.83
CA GLU A 213 5.46 -16.05 13.11
C GLU A 213 4.38 -14.97 13.26
N ALA A 214 4.76 -13.71 13.16
CA ALA A 214 3.81 -12.60 13.08
C ALA A 214 4.33 -11.52 12.12
N LEU A 215 3.42 -10.73 11.59
CA LEU A 215 3.76 -9.47 10.93
C LEU A 215 4.23 -8.45 11.98
N GLN A 216 5.33 -7.75 11.71
CA GLN A 216 5.98 -6.83 12.65
C GLN A 216 6.56 -5.62 11.90
N ASN A 217 6.49 -4.42 12.50
CA ASN A 217 7.15 -3.20 12.00
C ASN A 217 8.63 -3.20 12.42
N VAL A 218 9.46 -3.93 11.71
CA VAL A 218 10.88 -4.15 12.10
C VAL A 218 11.84 -3.98 10.94
N ALA A 219 11.36 -3.49 9.79
CA ALA A 219 12.18 -3.36 8.61
C ALA A 219 12.10 -1.96 8.03
N LYS A 220 13.23 -1.51 7.49
CA LYS A 220 13.31 -0.43 6.53
C LYS A 220 13.53 -1.05 5.16
N ALA A 221 12.73 -0.64 4.17
CA ALA A 221 12.91 -1.09 2.80
C ALA A 221 13.26 0.09 1.88
N THR A 222 14.10 -0.19 0.90
CA THR A 222 14.42 0.74 -0.19
C THR A 222 14.12 0.06 -1.50
N VAL A 223 13.39 0.72 -2.38
CA VAL A 223 13.06 0.22 -3.72
C VAL A 223 13.45 1.28 -4.71
N TRP A 224 14.17 0.92 -5.76
CA TRP A 224 14.50 1.83 -6.83
C TRP A 224 14.44 1.12 -8.17
N GLY A 225 14.29 1.89 -9.24
CA GLY A 225 14.22 1.32 -10.56
C GLY A 225 14.18 2.34 -11.66
N PHE A 226 14.19 1.81 -12.87
CA PHE A 226 14.07 2.55 -14.11
C PHE A 226 12.98 1.94 -14.98
N GLN A 227 12.27 2.79 -15.69
CA GLN A 227 11.26 2.42 -16.67
C GLN A 227 11.56 3.16 -17.95
N ALA A 228 11.60 2.45 -19.06
CA ALA A 228 11.77 3.04 -20.38
C ALA A 228 10.61 2.62 -21.26
N SER A 229 10.08 3.56 -22.04
CA SER A 229 9.10 3.25 -23.08
C SER A 229 9.43 3.98 -24.38
N ALA A 230 9.11 3.34 -25.49
CA ALA A 230 9.22 3.93 -26.81
C ALA A 230 7.97 3.60 -27.61
N GLU A 231 7.36 4.62 -28.20
CA GLU A 231 6.26 4.49 -29.14
C GLU A 231 6.70 5.05 -30.49
N TYR A 232 6.64 4.22 -31.54
CA TYR A 232 7.00 4.60 -32.89
C TYR A 232 5.83 4.41 -33.85
N TYR A 233 5.42 5.48 -34.53
CA TYR A 233 4.40 5.48 -35.58
C TYR A 233 5.06 5.27 -36.95
N PHE A 234 4.86 4.10 -37.55
CA PHE A 234 5.28 3.83 -38.94
C PHE A 234 4.46 4.67 -39.93
N ILE A 235 3.14 4.69 -39.69
CA ILE A 235 2.15 5.54 -40.35
C ILE A 235 1.13 5.99 -39.31
N LYS A 236 0.25 6.94 -39.66
CA LYS A 236 -0.73 7.54 -38.71
C LYS A 236 -1.57 6.51 -37.95
N ASN A 237 -1.85 5.36 -38.55
CA ASN A 237 -2.76 4.35 -38.01
C ASN A 237 -2.04 3.06 -37.56
N LEU A 238 -0.70 3.04 -37.58
CA LEU A 238 0.08 1.88 -37.17
C LEU A 238 1.30 2.34 -36.37
N SER A 239 1.31 1.99 -35.09
CA SER A 239 2.44 2.19 -34.19
C SER A 239 2.89 0.89 -33.55
N ILE A 240 4.12 0.89 -33.04
CA ILE A 240 4.65 -0.10 -32.12
C ILE A 240 4.98 0.58 -30.81
N GLN A 241 4.66 -0.09 -29.70
CA GLN A 241 4.97 0.35 -28.35
C GLN A 241 5.82 -0.70 -27.67
N THR A 242 6.89 -0.25 -27.02
CA THR A 242 7.81 -1.10 -26.27
C THR A 242 7.98 -0.52 -24.87
N HIS A 243 7.97 -1.40 -23.87
CA HIS A 243 8.17 -1.05 -22.47
C HIS A 243 9.23 -1.95 -21.86
N ALA A 244 10.12 -1.38 -21.06
CA ALA A 244 11.12 -2.10 -20.28
C ALA A 244 11.15 -1.54 -18.86
N ASN A 245 11.24 -2.43 -17.87
CA ASN A 245 11.26 -2.06 -16.46
C ASN A 245 12.37 -2.83 -15.75
N TRP A 246 13.11 -2.15 -14.90
CA TRP A 246 14.07 -2.78 -13.99
C TRP A 246 13.88 -2.21 -12.59
N ILE A 247 13.62 -3.09 -11.63
CA ILE A 247 13.31 -2.73 -10.25
C ILE A 247 14.17 -3.57 -9.32
N LYS A 248 14.74 -2.94 -8.30
CA LYS A 248 15.49 -3.60 -7.23
C LYS A 248 15.02 -3.10 -5.88
N GLY A 249 14.67 -4.04 -5.00
CA GLY A 249 14.36 -3.79 -3.59
C GLY A 249 15.45 -4.33 -2.68
N LYS A 250 15.66 -3.67 -1.54
CA LYS A 250 16.45 -4.18 -0.42
C LYS A 250 15.73 -3.84 0.88
N GLU A 251 15.61 -4.81 1.76
CA GLU A 251 15.20 -4.60 3.16
C GLU A 251 16.39 -4.73 4.12
N THR A 252 16.27 -4.07 5.26
CA THR A 252 17.19 -4.18 6.40
C THR A 252 16.37 -4.10 7.68
N ASP A 253 16.69 -4.91 8.68
CA ASP A 253 16.03 -4.83 9.97
C ASP A 253 16.36 -3.49 10.66
N GLU A 254 15.38 -2.88 11.32
CA GLU A 254 15.54 -1.72 12.18
C GLU A 254 16.11 -2.21 13.52
N ASN A 255 17.44 -2.19 13.65
CA ASN A 255 18.14 -2.48 14.91
C ASN A 255 17.91 -1.39 15.95
#